data_AF-A0A932I6R2-F1
#
_entry.id   AF-A0A932I6R2-F1
#
_cell.length_a   1.000
_cell.length_b   1.000
_cell.length_c   1.000
_cell.angle_alpha   90.00
_cell.angle_beta   90.00
_cell.angle_gamma   90.00
#
_symmetry.space_group_name_H-M   'P 1'
#
loop_
_entity.id
_entity.type
_entity.pdbx_description
1 polymer ?
#
loop_
_entity_poly.entity_id
_entity_poly.type
_entity_poly.pdbx_seq_one_letter_code
_entity_poly.pdbx_strand_id
1 'polypeptide(L)'
;MYIKQLYTNCLSEAAYYIEDNGEAAIIDPLRDIEPYLELATGRNARIKYIFETHFHADFVSGHLDLGQATGAPIVYGPGTKTKFQALVAKDGELFSVGNLKIEVLHTPGHTLESTCYLLRDPSGKDHCVFTGDTLFVGDVGRPDLAQKGAELTTNDLAGMLYDSIHKKLFPLADGVIVYPAHGPGSSCGKNLGPETHSSIGEEKQSNYAMKAVSKEDFISQVTDGITAPPSYFPVNARINKEGYDSLVKVLEKGMKEIPADEFSLLAKEDRIILDTRHADLFMKGFVPGSVSIGLEGRFAEWAGSLLPFDKPLLLVTDPGKEKETIIRLARVGFDKINGYLKGGFEAWQAAGRPIDMIIDVDADELMMDLPHDPNLVVVDVRRETEFADGHLKGAVNIPLQEMTDPGAMANIEEQHNLYLHCAGGYRSVIAASLLKREGIHNLRNINGGWARIKEQEKAEIVKENSVLN
;
A
#
# COMPACT_ATOMS: atom_id res chain seq x y z
N MET A 1 -2.93 -28.96 13.84
CA MET A 1 -2.70 -27.98 12.76
C MET A 1 -3.79 -26.93 12.79
N TYR A 2 -3.38 -25.68 12.94
CA TYR A 2 -4.21 -24.48 12.87
C TYR A 2 -3.54 -23.49 11.93
N ILE A 3 -4.30 -22.92 10.99
CA ILE A 3 -3.81 -21.90 10.06
C ILE A 3 -4.81 -20.75 10.11
N LYS A 4 -4.33 -19.52 10.26
CA LYS A 4 -5.14 -18.31 10.21
C LYS A 4 -4.47 -17.28 9.32
N GLN A 5 -5.20 -16.80 8.33
CA GLN A 5 -4.85 -15.61 7.55
C GLN A 5 -5.24 -14.36 8.36
N LEU A 6 -4.33 -13.40 8.45
CA LEU A 6 -4.55 -12.07 9.01
C LEU A 6 -4.43 -11.06 7.86
N TYR A 7 -5.57 -10.64 7.33
CA TYR A 7 -5.61 -9.79 6.13
C TYR A 7 -5.80 -8.31 6.48
N THR A 8 -4.96 -7.45 5.93
CA THR A 8 -5.03 -5.99 6.12
C THR A 8 -5.53 -5.31 4.86
N ASN A 9 -6.84 -5.01 4.84
CA ASN A 9 -7.55 -4.44 3.69
C ASN A 9 -6.90 -3.16 3.11
N CYS A 10 -6.30 -2.30 3.94
CA CYS A 10 -5.75 -1.04 3.45
C CYS A 10 -4.42 -1.16 2.69
N LEU A 11 -3.77 -2.33 2.76
CA LEU A 11 -2.55 -2.68 2.01
C LEU A 11 -2.80 -3.87 1.06
N SER A 12 -3.96 -4.52 1.19
CA SER A 12 -4.27 -5.78 0.54
C SER A 12 -3.26 -6.88 0.85
N GLU A 13 -2.70 -6.87 2.06
CA GLU A 13 -1.63 -7.75 2.53
C GLU A 13 -2.20 -8.89 3.41
N ALA A 14 -1.56 -10.05 3.35
CA ALA A 14 -1.92 -11.27 4.05
C ALA A 14 -0.72 -11.86 4.82
N ALA A 15 -0.75 -11.72 6.14
CA ALA A 15 0.13 -12.46 7.03
C ALA A 15 -0.51 -13.79 7.45
N TYR A 16 0.32 -14.79 7.78
CA TYR A 16 -0.17 -16.13 8.16
C TYR A 16 0.35 -16.59 9.51
N TYR A 17 -0.56 -17.03 10.37
CA TYR A 17 -0.26 -17.71 11.63
C TYR A 17 -0.48 -19.22 11.44
N ILE A 18 0.56 -20.03 11.63
CA ILE A 18 0.54 -21.49 11.50
C ILE A 18 0.93 -22.09 12.85
N GLU A 19 0.15 -23.02 13.38
CA GLU A 19 0.40 -23.63 14.69
C GLU A 19 0.08 -25.12 14.74
N ASP A 20 0.93 -25.85 15.44
CA ASP A 20 0.69 -27.24 15.81
C ASP A 20 1.42 -27.57 17.12
N ASN A 21 0.73 -28.25 18.04
CA ASN A 21 1.26 -28.73 19.32
C ASN A 21 2.02 -27.67 20.12
N GLY A 22 1.50 -26.43 20.16
CA GLY A 22 2.09 -25.36 20.97
C GLY A 22 3.35 -24.73 20.36
N GLU A 23 3.70 -25.06 19.12
CA GLU A 23 4.67 -24.30 18.34
C GLU A 23 3.97 -23.57 17.20
N ALA A 24 4.35 -22.31 16.97
CA ALA A 24 3.79 -21.49 15.90
C ALA A 24 4.88 -20.92 14.98
N ALA A 25 4.52 -20.66 13.73
CA ALA A 25 5.30 -19.87 12.79
C ALA A 25 4.43 -18.74 12.24
N ILE A 26 5.04 -17.58 12.04
CA ILE A 26 4.42 -16.45 11.34
C ILE A 26 5.08 -16.29 9.98
N ILE A 27 4.30 -16.05 8.93
CA ILE A 27 4.79 -15.70 7.60
C ILE A 27 4.35 -14.28 7.31
N ASP A 28 5.31 -13.45 6.88
CA ASP A 28 5.15 -12.05 6.46
C ASP A 28 4.41 -11.19 7.51
N PRO A 29 4.90 -11.08 8.76
CA PRO A 29 4.23 -10.28 9.78
C PRO A 29 4.17 -8.79 9.39
N LEU A 30 3.01 -8.17 9.59
CA LEU A 30 2.86 -6.72 9.57
C LEU A 30 3.57 -6.04 10.74
N ARG A 31 3.68 -4.72 10.61
CA ARG A 31 4.39 -3.86 11.57
C ARG A 31 3.89 -3.98 13.01
N ASP A 32 2.57 -4.05 13.19
CA ASP A 32 1.93 -4.24 14.49
C ASP A 32 1.89 -5.73 14.83
N ILE A 33 2.62 -6.10 15.88
CA ILE A 33 2.92 -7.50 16.20
C ILE A 33 1.94 -8.10 17.21
N GLU A 34 1.15 -7.26 17.89
CA GLU A 34 0.22 -7.64 18.93
C GLU A 34 -0.77 -8.74 18.50
N PRO A 35 -1.38 -8.70 17.28
CA PRO A 35 -2.29 -9.75 16.85
C PRO A 35 -1.66 -11.15 16.85
N TYR A 36 -0.37 -11.26 16.52
CA TYR A 36 0.35 -12.54 16.52
C TYR A 36 0.64 -13.03 17.94
N LEU A 37 1.04 -12.12 18.83
CA LEU A 37 1.33 -12.42 20.24
C LEU A 37 0.06 -12.84 20.99
N GLU A 38 -1.06 -12.16 20.75
CA GLU A 38 -2.35 -12.49 21.33
C GLU A 38 -2.85 -13.86 20.87
N LEU A 39 -2.72 -14.17 19.56
CA LEU A 39 -3.04 -15.49 19.03
C LEU A 39 -2.18 -16.59 19.65
N ALA A 40 -0.87 -16.38 19.73
CA ALA A 40 0.04 -17.34 20.35
C ALA A 40 -0.29 -17.58 21.83
N THR A 41 -0.51 -16.51 22.59
CA THR A 41 -0.86 -16.59 24.01
C THR A 41 -2.20 -17.29 24.23
N GLY A 42 -3.24 -16.90 23.48
CA GLY A 42 -4.58 -17.50 23.59
C GLY A 42 -4.61 -18.98 23.20
N ARG A 43 -3.64 -19.44 22.42
CA ARG A 43 -3.48 -20.85 22.02
C ARG A 43 -2.43 -21.61 22.82
N ASN A 44 -1.82 -20.98 23.83
CA ASN A 44 -0.70 -21.53 24.60
C ASN A 44 0.43 -22.07 23.70
N ALA A 45 0.75 -21.30 22.66
CA ALA A 45 1.76 -21.63 21.68
C ALA A 45 2.94 -20.64 21.76
N ARG A 46 4.13 -21.11 21.41
CA ARG A 46 5.33 -20.29 21.27
C ARG A 46 5.61 -20.05 19.79
N ILE A 47 5.76 -18.78 19.40
CA ILE A 47 6.27 -18.42 18.07
C ILE A 47 7.73 -18.87 18.00
N LYS A 48 8.00 -19.81 17.09
CA LYS A 48 9.29 -20.48 16.91
C LYS A 48 10.04 -19.96 15.70
N TYR A 49 9.33 -19.55 14.65
CA TYR A 49 9.91 -19.00 13.43
C TYR A 49 9.11 -17.81 12.94
N ILE A 50 9.81 -16.86 12.34
CA ILE A 50 9.23 -15.77 11.57
C ILE A 50 9.81 -15.91 10.17
N PHE A 51 8.98 -16.26 9.21
CA PHE A 51 9.39 -16.40 7.83
C PHE A 51 9.02 -15.15 7.05
N GLU A 52 9.94 -14.70 6.23
CA GLU A 52 9.71 -13.65 5.25
C GLU A 52 9.82 -14.29 3.87
N THR A 53 8.82 -14.07 3.02
CA THR A 53 8.84 -14.58 1.65
C THR A 53 9.81 -13.79 0.78
N HIS A 54 9.95 -12.48 1.03
CA HIS A 54 10.83 -11.57 0.31
C HIS A 54 11.00 -10.24 1.06
N PHE A 55 11.85 -9.33 0.57
CA PHE A 55 11.84 -7.94 1.04
C PHE A 55 10.61 -7.21 0.49
N HIS A 56 9.56 -7.12 1.31
CA HIS A 56 8.34 -6.39 0.99
C HIS A 56 8.64 -4.94 0.61
N ALA A 57 7.96 -4.44 -0.42
CA ALA A 57 8.17 -3.09 -0.95
C ALA A 57 6.99 -2.15 -0.63
N ASP A 58 5.82 -2.67 -0.31
CA ASP A 58 4.59 -1.91 -0.10
C ASP A 58 4.31 -1.68 1.40
N PHE A 59 4.96 -2.43 2.28
CA PHE A 59 4.90 -2.22 3.73
C PHE A 59 6.24 -2.50 4.41
N VAL A 60 6.37 -2.05 5.66
CA VAL A 60 7.47 -2.40 6.55
C VAL A 60 7.01 -3.53 7.45
N SER A 61 7.64 -4.70 7.30
CA SER A 61 7.30 -5.87 8.10
C SER A 61 7.62 -5.67 9.58
N GLY A 62 6.96 -6.43 10.45
CA GLY A 62 7.20 -6.47 11.89
C GLY A 62 8.21 -7.54 12.32
N HIS A 63 8.95 -8.16 11.39
CA HIS A 63 9.87 -9.25 11.69
C HIS A 63 10.89 -8.94 12.79
N LEU A 64 11.47 -7.73 12.85
CA LEU A 64 12.43 -7.37 13.91
C LEU A 64 11.76 -7.22 15.26
N ASP A 65 10.62 -6.53 15.32
CA ASP A 65 9.88 -6.30 16.56
C ASP A 65 9.35 -7.63 17.12
N LEU A 66 8.80 -8.48 16.25
CA LEU A 66 8.32 -9.80 16.63
C LEU A 66 9.46 -10.73 17.04
N GLY A 67 10.58 -10.70 16.31
CA GLY A 67 11.79 -11.47 16.63
C GLY A 67 12.36 -11.06 17.99
N GLN A 68 12.41 -9.77 18.28
CA GLN A 68 12.84 -9.25 19.59
C GLN A 68 11.89 -9.66 20.72
N ALA A 69 10.57 -9.58 20.50
CA ALA A 69 9.56 -9.89 21.51
C ALA A 69 9.49 -11.38 21.85
N THR A 70 9.80 -12.26 20.90
CA THR A 70 9.61 -13.73 21.03
C THR A 70 10.92 -14.52 21.14
N GLY A 71 12.03 -13.93 20.71
CA GLY A 71 13.30 -14.61 20.50
C GLY A 71 13.28 -15.59 19.32
N ALA A 72 12.25 -15.57 18.46
CA ALA A 72 12.18 -16.40 17.27
C ALA A 72 13.17 -15.88 16.20
N PRO A 73 13.95 -16.76 15.55
CA PRO A 73 14.76 -16.36 14.41
C PRO A 73 13.89 -15.93 13.23
N ILE A 74 14.38 -14.91 12.54
CA ILE A 74 13.84 -14.40 11.28
C ILE A 74 14.49 -15.20 10.17
N VAL A 75 13.68 -15.82 9.32
CA VAL A 75 14.08 -16.73 8.26
C VAL A 75 13.76 -16.08 6.91
N TYR A 76 14.78 -15.98 6.08
CA TYR A 76 14.66 -15.54 4.68
C TYR A 76 15.20 -16.62 3.75
N GLY A 77 14.83 -16.52 2.47
CA GLY A 77 15.29 -17.41 1.41
C GLY A 77 16.75 -17.27 0.99
N PRO A 78 17.20 -18.12 0.05
CA PRO A 78 18.56 -18.08 -0.49
C PRO A 78 18.97 -16.72 -1.06
N GLY A 79 20.26 -16.38 -0.90
CA GLY A 79 20.85 -15.16 -1.47
C GLY A 79 20.57 -13.87 -0.69
N THR A 80 19.75 -13.94 0.35
CA THR A 80 19.40 -12.81 1.21
C THR A 80 20.62 -12.17 1.87
N LYS A 81 20.66 -10.83 1.88
CA LYS A 81 21.67 -10.03 2.58
C LYS A 81 20.99 -8.89 3.33
N THR A 82 21.13 -8.87 4.64
CA THR A 82 20.51 -7.90 5.57
C THR A 82 21.57 -7.17 6.40
N LYS A 83 21.22 -6.03 7.00
CA LYS A 83 22.06 -5.37 8.03
C LYS A 83 21.76 -5.86 9.46
N PHE A 84 20.74 -6.70 9.63
CA PHE A 84 20.40 -7.39 10.87
C PHE A 84 20.64 -8.89 10.75
N GLN A 85 20.60 -9.61 11.87
CA GLN A 85 20.77 -11.06 11.88
C GLN A 85 19.52 -11.77 11.34
N ALA A 86 19.68 -12.53 10.27
CA ALA A 86 18.65 -13.42 9.72
C ALA A 86 19.24 -14.81 9.46
N LEU A 87 18.41 -15.84 9.58
CA LEU A 87 18.70 -17.19 9.11
C LEU A 87 18.42 -17.22 7.60
N VAL A 88 19.48 -17.40 6.81
CA VAL A 88 19.36 -17.55 5.35
C VAL A 88 19.21 -19.02 5.02
N ALA A 89 17.98 -19.43 4.71
CA ALA A 89 17.65 -20.81 4.41
C ALA A 89 18.16 -21.23 3.02
N LYS A 90 18.29 -22.54 2.81
CA LYS A 90 18.59 -23.15 1.51
C LYS A 90 17.32 -23.63 0.84
N ASP A 91 17.32 -23.66 -0.48
CA ASP A 91 16.27 -24.34 -1.26
C ASP A 91 16.16 -25.81 -0.82
N GLY A 92 14.94 -26.28 -0.57
CA GLY A 92 14.62 -27.60 -0.04
C GLY A 92 14.84 -27.78 1.48
N GLU A 93 15.24 -26.74 2.22
CA GLU A 93 15.43 -26.83 3.67
C GLU A 93 14.09 -27.02 4.40
N LEU A 94 14.10 -27.85 5.45
CA LEU A 94 12.90 -28.22 6.21
C LEU A 94 12.92 -27.65 7.62
N PHE A 95 11.90 -26.87 7.96
CA PHE A 95 11.65 -26.33 9.30
C PHE A 95 10.50 -27.09 9.97
N SER A 96 10.60 -27.34 11.28
CA SER A 96 9.59 -28.11 12.02
C SER A 96 8.80 -27.22 12.96
N VAL A 97 7.47 -27.25 12.85
CA VAL A 97 6.53 -26.54 13.74
C VAL A 97 5.56 -27.57 14.30
N GLY A 98 5.79 -28.01 15.53
CA GLY A 98 5.11 -29.17 16.08
C GLY A 98 5.39 -30.41 15.22
N ASN A 99 4.33 -31.05 14.73
CA ASN A 99 4.42 -32.17 13.81
C ASN A 99 4.40 -31.75 12.32
N LEU A 100 4.27 -30.46 12.03
CA LEU A 100 4.28 -29.94 10.66
C LEU A 100 5.70 -29.76 10.14
N LYS A 101 5.85 -29.80 8.81
CA LYS A 101 7.09 -29.43 8.12
C LYS A 101 6.83 -28.30 7.14
N ILE A 102 7.68 -27.28 7.16
CA ILE A 102 7.70 -26.21 6.17
C ILE A 102 8.95 -26.39 5.33
N GLU A 103 8.78 -26.66 4.03
CA GLU A 103 9.86 -26.73 3.05
C GLU A 103 10.05 -25.38 2.35
N VAL A 104 11.30 -24.96 2.25
CA VAL A 104 11.71 -23.75 1.55
C VAL A 104 11.79 -24.02 0.06
N LEU A 105 11.06 -23.27 -0.75
CA LEU A 105 11.14 -23.31 -2.21
C LEU A 105 11.67 -21.96 -2.71
N HIS A 106 12.91 -21.92 -3.20
CA HIS A 106 13.45 -20.68 -3.77
C HIS A 106 12.77 -20.38 -5.10
N THR A 107 12.12 -19.22 -5.16
CA THR A 107 11.25 -18.81 -6.27
C THR A 107 11.56 -17.37 -6.71
N PRO A 108 12.79 -17.11 -7.19
CA PRO A 108 13.16 -15.78 -7.68
C PRO A 108 12.26 -15.35 -8.85
N GLY A 109 11.99 -14.05 -8.92
CA GLY A 109 11.18 -13.47 -9.99
C GLY A 109 10.66 -12.10 -9.60
N HIS A 110 9.76 -12.05 -8.62
CA HIS A 110 9.30 -10.79 -8.03
C HIS A 110 10.48 -10.04 -7.37
N THR A 111 11.24 -10.75 -6.54
CA THR A 111 12.57 -10.35 -6.05
C THR A 111 13.55 -11.50 -6.22
N LEU A 112 14.83 -11.30 -5.91
CA LEU A 112 15.87 -12.32 -6.08
C LEU A 112 15.87 -13.36 -4.96
N GLU A 113 15.49 -12.95 -3.76
CA GLU A 113 15.39 -13.80 -2.58
C GLU A 113 14.00 -14.42 -2.38
N SER A 114 13.02 -14.03 -3.22
CA SER A 114 11.64 -14.54 -3.17
C SER A 114 11.59 -16.05 -2.96
N THR A 115 10.81 -16.44 -1.97
CA THR A 115 10.72 -17.81 -1.48
C THR A 115 9.29 -18.16 -1.13
N CYS A 116 8.81 -19.27 -1.66
CA CYS A 116 7.58 -19.90 -1.24
C CYS A 116 7.85 -20.89 -0.10
N TYR A 117 6.88 -21.04 0.80
CA TYR A 117 6.95 -21.97 1.93
C TYR A 117 5.88 -23.05 1.78
N LEU A 118 6.29 -24.29 1.50
CA LEU A 118 5.39 -25.43 1.33
C LEU A 118 5.15 -26.12 2.67
N LEU A 119 3.92 -26.08 3.16
CA LEU A 119 3.52 -26.74 4.39
C LEU A 119 3.08 -28.17 4.12
N ARG A 120 3.70 -29.12 4.83
CA ARG A 120 3.29 -30.52 4.89
C ARG A 120 2.62 -30.83 6.20
N ASP A 121 1.52 -31.58 6.11
CA ASP A 121 0.80 -32.10 7.26
C ASP A 121 1.61 -33.19 8.01
N PRO A 122 1.14 -33.67 9.17
CA PRO A 122 1.86 -34.70 9.94
C PRO A 122 2.06 -36.04 9.21
N SER A 123 1.32 -36.32 8.13
CA SER A 123 1.50 -37.50 7.29
C SER A 123 2.58 -37.32 6.22
N GLY A 124 3.13 -36.10 6.09
CA GLY A 124 4.10 -35.73 5.07
C GLY A 124 3.47 -35.32 3.74
N LYS A 125 2.14 -35.13 3.69
CA LYS A 125 1.45 -34.70 2.48
C LYS A 125 1.47 -33.18 2.36
N ASP A 126 1.76 -32.68 1.15
CA ASP A 126 1.65 -31.26 0.82
C ASP A 126 0.21 -30.77 1.05
N HIS A 127 0.06 -29.77 1.93
CA HIS A 127 -1.23 -29.25 2.37
C HIS A 127 -1.53 -27.89 1.71
N CYS A 128 -0.62 -26.93 1.88
CA CYS A 128 -0.72 -25.60 1.30
C CYS A 128 0.68 -25.04 1.01
N VAL A 129 0.75 -24.06 0.12
CA VAL A 129 1.97 -23.29 -0.17
C VAL A 129 1.69 -21.81 0.05
N PHE A 130 2.54 -21.18 0.86
CA PHE A 130 2.55 -19.74 1.03
C PHE A 130 3.43 -19.15 -0.06
N THR A 131 2.82 -18.46 -1.02
CA THR A 131 3.48 -18.10 -2.28
C THR A 131 4.12 -16.72 -2.28
N GLY A 132 3.97 -15.97 -1.19
CA GLY A 132 4.39 -14.58 -1.14
C GLY A 132 3.83 -13.82 -2.35
N ASP A 133 4.73 -13.11 -3.03
CA ASP A 133 4.44 -12.40 -4.29
C ASP A 133 4.95 -13.18 -5.52
N THR A 134 5.21 -14.49 -5.42
CA THR A 134 5.52 -15.31 -6.60
C THR A 134 4.25 -15.62 -7.42
N LEU A 135 3.18 -16.04 -6.76
CA LEU A 135 1.91 -16.43 -7.38
C LEU A 135 0.75 -15.87 -6.56
N PHE A 136 -0.15 -15.14 -7.21
CA PHE A 136 -1.39 -14.63 -6.64
C PHE A 136 -2.59 -15.43 -7.15
N VAL A 137 -3.79 -15.11 -6.63
CA VAL A 137 -5.04 -15.59 -7.22
C VAL A 137 -5.27 -14.88 -8.54
N GLY A 138 -5.13 -15.60 -9.66
CA GLY A 138 -5.35 -15.11 -11.02
C GLY A 138 -4.22 -14.26 -11.62
N ASP A 139 -3.11 -14.04 -10.90
CA ASP A 139 -1.97 -13.24 -11.36
C ASP A 139 -0.65 -13.72 -10.75
N VAL A 140 0.46 -13.03 -11.04
CA VAL A 140 1.80 -13.26 -10.50
C VAL A 140 2.44 -11.95 -10.06
N GLY A 141 3.53 -12.02 -9.29
CA GLY A 141 4.29 -10.83 -8.88
C GLY A 141 4.86 -10.06 -10.06
N ARG A 142 4.86 -8.73 -9.94
CA ARG A 142 5.56 -7.86 -10.88
C ARG A 142 7.08 -8.13 -10.88
N PRO A 143 7.73 -8.23 -12.06
CA PRO A 143 9.15 -8.57 -12.17
C PRO A 143 10.06 -7.33 -12.42
N ASP A 144 9.78 -6.19 -11.80
CA ASP A 144 10.50 -4.93 -12.06
C ASP A 144 11.05 -4.23 -10.80
N LEU A 145 10.84 -4.81 -9.61
CA LEU A 145 11.30 -4.20 -8.35
C LEU A 145 12.80 -4.36 -8.09
N ALA A 146 13.41 -5.46 -8.55
CA ALA A 146 14.81 -5.81 -8.24
C ALA A 146 15.84 -5.36 -9.31
N GLN A 147 15.45 -4.53 -10.27
CA GLN A 147 16.31 -4.10 -11.39
C GLN A 147 17.46 -3.20 -10.95
N LYS A 148 17.18 -2.29 -10.01
CA LYS A 148 18.12 -1.27 -9.55
C LYS A 148 19.16 -1.90 -8.61
N GLY A 149 20.29 -2.31 -9.17
CA GLY A 149 21.48 -2.75 -8.41
C GLY A 149 22.07 -4.10 -8.83
N ALA A 150 21.43 -4.83 -9.75
CA ALA A 150 21.85 -6.18 -10.14
C ALA A 150 22.20 -6.34 -11.64
N GLU A 151 22.22 -5.24 -12.42
CA GLU A 151 22.31 -5.28 -13.91
C GLU A 151 21.24 -6.21 -14.55
N LEU A 152 20.08 -6.34 -13.90
CA LEU A 152 18.97 -7.17 -14.36
C LEU A 152 17.86 -6.33 -15.00
N THR A 153 17.29 -6.84 -16.07
CA THR A 153 16.13 -6.24 -16.75
C THR A 153 14.81 -6.82 -16.23
N THR A 154 13.69 -6.18 -16.57
CA THR A 154 12.34 -6.74 -16.34
C THR A 154 12.21 -8.14 -16.91
N ASN A 155 12.76 -8.37 -18.10
CA ASN A 155 12.64 -9.63 -18.81
C ASN A 155 13.45 -10.75 -18.13
N ASP A 156 14.60 -10.42 -17.54
CA ASP A 156 15.40 -11.38 -16.78
C ASP A 156 14.62 -11.88 -15.56
N LEU A 157 14.04 -10.96 -14.79
CA LEU A 157 13.22 -11.26 -13.61
C LEU A 157 11.94 -12.02 -13.99
N ALA A 158 11.25 -11.63 -15.07
CA ALA A 158 10.10 -12.35 -15.59
C ALA A 158 10.48 -13.78 -16.02
N GLY A 159 11.66 -13.94 -16.62
CA GLY A 159 12.21 -15.23 -16.98
C GLY A 159 12.52 -16.11 -15.76
N MET A 160 13.05 -15.54 -14.69
CA MET A 160 13.24 -16.25 -13.42
C MET A 160 11.90 -16.67 -12.81
N LEU A 161 10.90 -15.78 -12.83
CA LEU A 161 9.55 -16.05 -12.33
C LEU A 161 8.90 -17.22 -13.06
N TYR A 162 9.03 -17.27 -14.39
CA TYR A 162 8.58 -18.42 -15.19
C TYR A 162 9.21 -19.72 -14.72
N ASP A 163 10.54 -19.73 -14.54
CA ASP A 163 11.28 -20.92 -14.08
C ASP A 163 10.83 -21.35 -12.67
N SER A 164 10.63 -20.39 -11.77
CA SER A 164 10.14 -20.62 -10.40
C SER A 164 8.76 -21.27 -10.39
N ILE A 165 7.80 -20.71 -11.13
CA ILE A 165 6.45 -21.25 -11.22
C ILE A 165 6.47 -22.67 -11.81
N HIS A 166 7.13 -22.87 -12.96
CA HIS A 166 7.07 -24.13 -13.68
C HIS A 166 7.87 -25.26 -13.02
N LYS A 167 8.96 -24.94 -12.32
CA LYS A 167 9.80 -25.97 -11.67
C LYS A 167 9.40 -26.26 -10.23
N LYS A 168 8.78 -25.30 -9.52
CA LYS A 168 8.49 -25.43 -8.08
C LYS A 168 7.01 -25.55 -7.77
N LEU A 169 6.16 -24.73 -8.40
CA LEU A 169 4.73 -24.66 -8.07
C LEU A 169 3.87 -25.55 -8.97
N PHE A 170 4.12 -25.53 -10.28
CA PHE A 170 3.38 -26.31 -11.26
C PHE A 170 3.41 -27.84 -10.99
N PRO A 171 4.52 -28.44 -10.50
CA PRO A 171 4.55 -29.87 -10.18
C PRO A 171 3.74 -30.27 -8.94
N LEU A 172 3.30 -29.31 -8.12
CA LEU A 172 2.49 -29.61 -6.94
C LEU A 172 1.12 -30.17 -7.33
N ALA A 173 0.55 -30.96 -6.43
CA ALA A 173 -0.78 -31.55 -6.63
C ALA A 173 -1.85 -30.47 -6.67
N ASP A 174 -2.88 -30.66 -7.50
CA ASP A 174 -3.92 -29.66 -7.76
C ASP A 174 -4.68 -29.23 -6.51
N GLY A 175 -4.83 -30.12 -5.52
CA GLY A 175 -5.50 -29.83 -4.25
C GLY A 175 -4.66 -29.08 -3.22
N VAL A 176 -3.40 -28.73 -3.52
CA VAL A 176 -2.57 -27.90 -2.63
C VAL A 176 -3.12 -26.48 -2.65
N ILE A 177 -3.43 -25.95 -1.46
CA ILE A 177 -3.98 -24.60 -1.30
C ILE A 177 -2.88 -23.57 -1.55
N VAL A 178 -3.21 -22.49 -2.25
CA VAL A 178 -2.33 -21.36 -2.53
C VAL A 178 -2.69 -20.20 -1.59
N TYR A 179 -1.70 -19.73 -0.84
CA TYR A 179 -1.81 -18.60 0.10
C TYR A 179 -0.81 -17.49 -0.28
N PRO A 180 -1.22 -16.49 -1.09
CA PRO A 180 -0.35 -15.39 -1.48
C PRO A 180 -0.13 -14.37 -0.36
N ALA A 181 0.88 -13.50 -0.46
CA ALA A 181 1.04 -12.39 0.49
C ALA A 181 0.14 -11.20 0.17
N HIS A 182 -0.42 -11.11 -1.05
CA HIS A 182 -1.32 -10.03 -1.43
C HIS A 182 -2.60 -10.50 -2.13
N GLY A 183 -3.65 -9.69 -2.01
CA GLY A 183 -4.96 -9.91 -2.60
C GLY A 183 -5.51 -8.70 -3.36
N PRO A 184 -6.82 -8.69 -3.66
CA PRO A 184 -7.44 -7.67 -4.52
C PRO A 184 -7.13 -6.24 -4.08
N GLY A 185 -6.70 -5.43 -5.04
CA GLY A 185 -6.33 -4.02 -4.86
C GLY A 185 -4.84 -3.75 -4.68
N SER A 186 -4.00 -4.76 -4.43
CA SER A 186 -2.55 -4.57 -4.29
C SER A 186 -1.89 -4.05 -5.58
N SER A 187 -0.83 -3.25 -5.44
CA SER A 187 0.02 -2.76 -6.54
C SER A 187 1.22 -3.69 -6.83
N CYS A 188 1.33 -4.82 -6.13
CA CYS A 188 2.37 -5.84 -6.35
C CYS A 188 2.05 -6.80 -7.50
N GLY A 189 0.81 -6.85 -7.98
CA GLY A 189 0.41 -7.49 -9.24
C GLY A 189 -0.48 -6.58 -10.08
N LYS A 190 -0.81 -7.02 -11.29
CA LYS A 190 -1.55 -6.22 -12.27
C LYS A 190 -3.07 -6.28 -12.04
N ASN A 191 -3.60 -7.49 -11.86
CA ASN A 191 -5.02 -7.80 -11.80
C ASN A 191 -5.29 -8.96 -10.83
N LEU A 192 -5.09 -8.72 -9.53
CA LEU A 192 -5.39 -9.73 -8.50
C LEU A 192 -6.90 -10.02 -8.44
N GLY A 193 -7.24 -11.30 -8.41
CA GLY A 193 -8.61 -11.79 -8.30
C GLY A 193 -9.31 -11.38 -6.99
N PRO A 194 -10.62 -11.61 -6.87
CA PRO A 194 -11.42 -11.16 -5.72
C PRO A 194 -11.21 -11.99 -4.44
N GLU A 195 -10.57 -13.16 -4.55
CA GLU A 195 -10.34 -14.08 -3.44
C GLU A 195 -8.94 -13.92 -2.84
N THR A 196 -8.80 -14.27 -1.55
CA THR A 196 -7.52 -14.18 -0.81
C THR A 196 -6.74 -15.49 -0.75
N HIS A 197 -7.25 -16.55 -1.39
CA HIS A 197 -6.60 -17.85 -1.53
C HIS A 197 -7.18 -18.59 -2.74
N SER A 198 -6.48 -19.62 -3.20
CA SER A 198 -6.86 -20.46 -4.35
C SER A 198 -6.32 -21.88 -4.17
N SER A 199 -6.28 -22.67 -5.23
CA SER A 199 -5.58 -23.95 -5.31
C SER A 199 -4.66 -24.01 -6.52
N ILE A 200 -3.63 -24.85 -6.46
CA ILE A 200 -2.71 -25.07 -7.59
C ILE A 200 -3.50 -25.52 -8.84
N GLY A 201 -4.54 -26.33 -8.66
CA GLY A 201 -5.40 -26.79 -9.76
C GLY A 201 -6.21 -25.68 -10.42
N GLU A 202 -6.76 -24.76 -9.64
CA GLU A 202 -7.50 -23.60 -10.16
C GLU A 202 -6.55 -22.65 -10.88
N GLU A 203 -5.40 -22.31 -10.29
CA GLU A 203 -4.43 -21.41 -10.93
C GLU A 203 -3.89 -21.99 -12.26
N LYS A 204 -3.63 -23.31 -12.35
CA LYS A 204 -3.30 -23.95 -13.63
C LYS A 204 -4.38 -23.77 -14.71
N GLN A 205 -5.66 -23.69 -14.32
CA GLN A 205 -6.80 -23.60 -15.24
C GLN A 205 -7.14 -22.16 -15.64
N SER A 206 -7.02 -21.20 -14.71
CA SER A 206 -7.50 -19.83 -14.90
C SER A 206 -6.41 -18.77 -14.95
N ASN A 207 -5.26 -18.97 -14.31
CA ASN A 207 -4.19 -17.96 -14.25
C ASN A 207 -3.50 -17.83 -15.61
N TYR A 208 -3.50 -16.63 -16.18
CA TYR A 208 -2.93 -16.38 -17.50
C TYR A 208 -1.44 -16.75 -17.55
N ALA A 209 -0.70 -16.46 -16.47
CA ALA A 209 0.74 -16.69 -16.38
C ALA A 209 1.06 -18.19 -16.29
N MET A 210 0.23 -18.99 -15.60
CA MET A 210 0.40 -20.45 -15.57
C MET A 210 -0.02 -21.15 -16.87
N LYS A 211 -0.73 -20.44 -17.76
CA LYS A 211 -1.16 -20.94 -19.07
C LYS A 211 -0.24 -20.54 -20.23
N ALA A 212 0.80 -19.75 -19.96
CA ALA A 212 1.73 -19.31 -20.99
C ALA A 212 2.29 -20.51 -21.76
N VAL A 213 2.29 -20.43 -23.10
CA VAL A 213 2.69 -21.56 -23.96
C VAL A 213 4.21 -21.69 -24.10
N SER A 214 4.95 -20.65 -23.74
CA SER A 214 6.41 -20.65 -23.66
C SER A 214 6.91 -19.62 -22.64
N LYS A 215 8.22 -19.63 -22.36
CA LYS A 215 8.88 -18.63 -21.51
C LYS A 215 8.79 -17.23 -22.11
N GLU A 216 8.92 -17.11 -23.42
CA GLU A 216 8.83 -15.84 -24.15
C GLU A 216 7.41 -15.27 -24.10
N ASP A 217 6.40 -16.14 -24.27
CA ASP A 217 4.98 -15.78 -24.12
C ASP A 217 4.68 -15.29 -22.70
N PHE A 218 5.19 -15.99 -21.68
CA PHE A 218 5.09 -15.57 -20.28
C PHE A 218 5.71 -14.19 -20.06
N ILE A 219 6.94 -13.98 -20.52
CA ILE A 219 7.64 -12.70 -20.36
C ILE A 219 6.82 -11.58 -21.03
N SER A 220 6.32 -11.82 -22.24
CA SER A 220 5.48 -10.84 -22.94
C SER A 220 4.25 -10.49 -22.11
N GLN A 221 3.46 -11.48 -21.67
CA GLN A 221 2.21 -11.23 -20.92
C GLN A 221 2.45 -10.59 -19.55
N VAL A 222 3.49 -11.04 -18.83
CA VAL A 222 3.81 -10.53 -17.48
C VAL A 222 4.50 -9.16 -17.52
N THR A 223 5.06 -8.74 -18.65
CA THR A 223 5.63 -7.38 -18.78
C THR A 223 4.71 -6.39 -19.50
N ASP A 224 3.68 -6.86 -20.19
CA ASP A 224 2.73 -6.00 -20.90
C ASP A 224 1.91 -5.07 -19.98
N GLY A 225 1.82 -3.78 -20.30
CA GLY A 225 1.02 -2.82 -19.52
C GLY A 225 1.47 -2.58 -18.07
N ILE A 226 2.67 -3.01 -17.65
CA ILE A 226 3.17 -2.69 -16.31
C ILE A 226 3.54 -1.21 -16.19
N THR A 227 2.98 -0.53 -15.20
CA THR A 227 3.34 0.85 -14.86
C THR A 227 4.46 0.91 -13.83
N ALA A 228 5.11 2.06 -13.72
CA ALA A 228 6.15 2.26 -12.71
C ALA A 228 5.62 1.91 -11.30
N PRO A 229 6.45 1.28 -10.44
CA PRO A 229 6.03 1.01 -9.06
C PRO A 229 5.84 2.32 -8.30
N PRO A 230 5.00 2.32 -7.25
CA PRO A 230 4.88 3.47 -6.37
C PRO A 230 6.25 3.94 -5.85
N SER A 231 6.43 5.26 -5.77
CA SER A 231 7.73 5.89 -5.46
C SER A 231 8.34 5.45 -4.13
N TYR A 232 7.51 5.05 -3.17
CA TYR A 232 7.93 4.59 -1.85
C TYR A 232 8.37 3.13 -1.80
N PHE A 233 8.12 2.34 -2.86
CA PHE A 233 8.47 0.91 -2.88
C PHE A 233 9.95 0.64 -2.61
N PRO A 234 10.89 1.34 -3.30
CA PRO A 234 12.32 1.21 -3.00
C PRO A 234 12.69 1.64 -1.57
N VAL A 235 11.93 2.55 -0.95
CA VAL A 235 12.18 3.01 0.42
C VAL A 235 11.86 1.89 1.40
N ASN A 236 10.69 1.27 1.30
CA ASN A 236 10.28 0.18 2.20
C ASN A 236 11.12 -1.08 2.01
N ALA A 237 11.42 -1.47 0.76
CA ALA A 237 12.32 -2.59 0.51
C ALA A 237 13.70 -2.36 1.15
N ARG A 238 14.22 -1.13 1.09
CA ARG A 238 15.45 -0.76 1.80
C ARG A 238 15.27 -0.83 3.31
N ILE A 239 14.18 -0.30 3.87
CA ILE A 239 13.90 -0.37 5.31
C ILE A 239 13.84 -1.83 5.80
N ASN A 240 13.13 -2.71 5.09
CA ASN A 240 13.03 -4.14 5.41
C ASN A 240 14.36 -4.88 5.28
N LYS A 241 15.28 -4.40 4.44
CA LYS A 241 16.62 -4.98 4.27
C LYS A 241 17.64 -4.46 5.29
N GLU A 242 17.55 -3.19 5.63
CA GLU A 242 18.51 -2.49 6.50
C GLU A 242 18.11 -2.49 7.97
N GLY A 243 16.83 -2.72 8.26
CA GLY A 243 16.24 -2.63 9.58
C GLY A 243 15.75 -1.23 9.94
N TYR A 244 15.04 -1.17 11.07
CA TYR A 244 14.25 -0.01 11.50
C TYR A 244 14.21 0.10 13.03
N ASP A 245 13.83 1.26 13.54
CA ASP A 245 13.49 1.44 14.96
C ASP A 245 12.18 0.73 15.30
N SER A 246 12.04 0.25 16.54
CA SER A 246 10.83 -0.47 16.96
C SER A 246 9.58 0.41 16.96
N LEU A 247 8.42 -0.20 16.70
CA LEU A 247 7.12 0.50 16.71
C LEU A 247 6.86 1.20 18.05
N VAL A 248 7.33 0.63 19.16
CA VAL A 248 7.24 1.25 20.49
C VAL A 248 7.93 2.61 20.53
N LYS A 249 9.15 2.73 19.99
CA LYS A 249 9.87 4.02 19.94
C LYS A 249 9.17 5.04 19.03
N VAL A 250 8.60 4.58 17.92
CA VAL A 250 7.83 5.44 17.01
C VAL A 250 6.59 5.97 17.73
N LEU A 251 5.89 5.12 18.48
CA LEU A 251 4.74 5.49 19.31
C LEU A 251 5.12 6.46 20.43
N GLU A 252 6.23 6.23 21.14
CA GLU A 252 6.71 7.13 22.20
C GLU A 252 6.92 8.57 21.70
N LYS A 253 7.46 8.74 20.48
CA LYS A 253 7.64 10.05 19.87
C LYS A 253 6.32 10.61 19.31
N GLY A 254 5.56 9.78 18.59
CA GLY A 254 4.36 10.21 17.88
C GLY A 254 3.18 10.52 18.79
N MET A 255 3.09 9.87 19.97
CA MET A 255 2.02 10.09 20.95
C MET A 255 2.26 11.33 21.84
N LYS A 256 3.23 12.19 21.52
CA LYS A 256 3.41 13.47 22.21
C LYS A 256 2.21 14.38 21.91
N GLU A 257 1.47 14.74 22.96
CA GLU A 257 0.43 15.77 22.91
C GLU A 257 1.05 17.16 22.76
N ILE A 258 0.56 17.96 21.82
CA ILE A 258 1.05 19.31 21.54
C ILE A 258 -0.12 20.32 21.66
N PRO A 259 -0.08 21.27 22.61
CA PRO A 259 -1.08 22.35 22.68
C PRO A 259 -1.09 23.21 21.42
N ALA A 260 -2.25 23.80 21.06
CA ALA A 260 -2.42 24.58 19.84
C ALA A 260 -1.38 25.70 19.64
N ASP A 261 -0.96 26.36 20.72
CA ASP A 261 0.05 27.42 20.67
C ASP A 261 1.44 26.91 20.28
N GLU A 262 1.88 25.79 20.87
CA GLU A 262 3.14 25.13 20.52
C GLU A 262 3.05 24.53 19.11
N PHE A 263 1.91 23.91 18.77
CA PHE A 263 1.66 23.34 17.45
C PHE A 263 1.79 24.40 16.35
N SER A 264 1.23 25.59 16.57
CA SER A 264 1.31 26.71 15.61
C SER A 264 2.73 27.19 15.38
N LEU A 265 3.62 27.09 16.37
CA LEU A 265 5.04 27.42 16.22
C LEU A 265 5.77 26.33 15.42
N LEU A 266 5.55 25.06 15.77
CA LEU A 266 6.17 23.92 15.08
C LEU A 266 5.70 23.81 13.62
N ALA A 267 4.44 24.15 13.34
CA ALA A 267 3.85 24.18 12.00
C ALA A 267 4.55 25.13 11.01
N LYS A 268 5.34 26.10 11.51
CA LYS A 268 6.09 27.05 10.67
C LYS A 268 7.49 26.57 10.29
N GLU A 269 7.94 25.46 10.88
CA GLU A 269 9.21 24.83 10.54
C GLU A 269 9.05 23.94 9.28
N ASP A 270 10.16 23.40 8.76
CA ASP A 270 10.14 22.46 7.62
C ASP A 270 9.57 21.10 8.05
N ARG A 271 8.23 21.01 8.10
CA ARG A 271 7.45 19.85 8.54
C ARG A 271 6.20 19.70 7.68
N ILE A 272 5.64 18.50 7.68
CA ILE A 272 4.32 18.23 7.11
C ILE A 272 3.29 18.20 8.23
N ILE A 273 2.20 18.93 8.05
CA ILE A 273 1.00 18.76 8.89
C ILE A 273 0.10 17.77 8.15
N LEU A 274 -0.12 16.61 8.74
CA LEU A 274 -1.00 15.58 8.20
C LEU A 274 -2.30 15.58 8.99
N ASP A 275 -3.40 15.89 8.31
CA ASP A 275 -4.74 15.83 8.88
C ASP A 275 -5.42 14.54 8.41
N THR A 276 -5.81 13.70 9.38
CA THR A 276 -6.39 12.37 9.11
C THR A 276 -7.88 12.31 9.41
N ARG A 277 -8.52 13.46 9.68
CA ARG A 277 -9.97 13.55 9.85
C ARG A 277 -10.67 13.20 8.53
N HIS A 278 -11.95 12.84 8.65
CA HIS A 278 -12.79 12.56 7.48
C HIS A 278 -12.83 13.75 6.52
N ALA A 279 -12.79 13.49 5.22
CA ALA A 279 -12.75 14.52 4.17
C ALA A 279 -13.83 15.62 4.34
N ASP A 280 -15.08 15.24 4.61
CA ASP A 280 -16.20 16.18 4.83
C ASP A 280 -16.00 17.14 6.02
N LEU A 281 -15.24 16.72 7.03
CA LEU A 281 -14.91 17.57 8.18
C LEU A 281 -13.72 18.46 7.86
N PHE A 282 -12.70 17.91 7.17
CA PHE A 282 -11.53 18.65 6.72
C PHE A 282 -11.93 19.85 5.85
N MET A 283 -12.79 19.65 4.84
CA MET A 283 -13.16 20.73 3.91
C MET A 283 -13.83 21.93 4.58
N LYS A 284 -14.61 21.70 5.66
CA LYS A 284 -15.28 22.75 6.43
C LYS A 284 -14.31 23.59 7.29
N GLY A 285 -13.09 23.11 7.49
CA GLY A 285 -12.09 23.79 8.30
C GLY A 285 -10.91 22.90 8.63
N PHE A 286 -9.70 23.40 8.40
CA PHE A 286 -8.45 22.72 8.75
C PHE A 286 -7.32 23.70 9.09
N VAL A 287 -6.24 23.16 9.66
CA VAL A 287 -5.02 23.93 9.97
C VAL A 287 -4.34 24.32 8.65
N PRO A 288 -4.09 25.61 8.35
CA PRO A 288 -3.49 26.02 7.09
C PRO A 288 -2.17 25.29 6.79
N GLY A 289 -1.99 24.86 5.54
CA GLY A 289 -0.83 24.10 5.10
C GLY A 289 -0.89 22.58 5.39
N SER A 290 -2.00 22.09 5.95
CA SER A 290 -2.19 20.64 6.15
C SER A 290 -2.47 19.90 4.86
N VAL A 291 -1.93 18.68 4.76
CA VAL A 291 -2.31 17.69 3.76
C VAL A 291 -3.38 16.79 4.36
N SER A 292 -4.50 16.63 3.66
CA SER A 292 -5.59 15.74 4.05
C SER A 292 -5.31 14.34 3.54
N ILE A 293 -5.22 13.35 4.41
CA ILE A 293 -5.30 11.92 4.05
C ILE A 293 -6.12 11.22 5.13
N GLY A 294 -7.42 11.04 4.87
CA GLY A 294 -8.35 10.44 5.82
C GLY A 294 -8.07 8.95 6.10
N LEU A 295 -8.45 8.48 7.29
CA LEU A 295 -8.28 7.07 7.69
C LEU A 295 -9.23 6.11 6.96
N GLU A 296 -10.34 6.62 6.40
CA GLU A 296 -11.45 5.88 5.78
C GLU A 296 -11.15 5.31 4.38
N GLY A 297 -9.92 5.44 3.89
CA GLY A 297 -9.49 4.91 2.59
C GLY A 297 -8.15 4.16 2.64
N ARG A 298 -7.43 4.19 1.51
CA ARG A 298 -6.06 3.64 1.38
C ARG A 298 -5.02 4.56 2.03
N PHE A 299 -5.26 4.97 3.27
CA PHE A 299 -4.47 5.95 4.02
C PHE A 299 -2.96 5.72 3.92
N ALA A 300 -2.52 4.51 4.24
CA ALA A 300 -1.10 4.17 4.30
C ALA A 300 -0.43 4.28 2.92
N GLU A 301 -1.07 3.78 1.87
CA GLU A 301 -0.56 3.88 0.50
C GLU A 301 -0.48 5.33 0.01
N TRP A 302 -1.51 6.14 0.28
CA TRP A 302 -1.49 7.55 -0.09
C TRP A 302 -0.44 8.32 0.71
N ALA A 303 -0.28 8.03 2.01
CA ALA A 303 0.78 8.63 2.80
C ALA A 303 2.16 8.28 2.23
N GLY A 304 2.43 7.00 1.95
CA GLY A 304 3.69 6.56 1.36
C GLY A 304 3.95 7.19 0.00
N SER A 305 2.92 7.29 -0.85
CA SER A 305 3.07 7.82 -2.21
C SER A 305 3.23 9.34 -2.27
N LEU A 306 2.62 10.08 -1.33
CA LEU A 306 2.50 11.54 -1.41
C LEU A 306 3.40 12.28 -0.42
N LEU A 307 3.76 11.67 0.70
CA LEU A 307 4.48 12.35 1.77
C LEU A 307 5.98 12.03 1.74
N PRO A 308 6.85 13.03 1.94
CA PRO A 308 8.28 12.82 2.02
C PRO A 308 8.68 12.10 3.33
N PHE A 309 9.46 11.03 3.21
CA PHE A 309 9.95 10.22 4.34
C PHE A 309 11.03 10.92 5.19
N ASP A 310 11.72 11.90 4.62
CA ASP A 310 12.81 12.60 5.28
C ASP A 310 12.32 13.76 6.15
N LYS A 311 11.08 14.24 5.95
CA LYS A 311 10.49 15.34 6.71
C LYS A 311 9.73 14.86 7.95
N PRO A 312 9.78 15.63 9.06
CA PRO A 312 8.94 15.36 10.22
C PRO A 312 7.44 15.56 9.96
N LEU A 313 6.61 14.72 10.57
CA LEU A 313 5.14 14.82 10.56
C LEU A 313 4.60 15.39 11.88
N LEU A 314 3.64 16.30 11.79
CA LEU A 314 2.74 16.68 12.87
C LEU A 314 1.33 16.22 12.52
N LEU A 315 0.63 15.62 13.48
CA LEU A 315 -0.67 15.03 13.21
C LEU A 315 -1.83 15.91 13.71
N VAL A 316 -2.88 16.00 12.91
CA VAL A 316 -4.22 16.42 13.32
C VAL A 316 -5.12 15.21 13.11
N THR A 317 -5.71 14.69 14.18
CA THR A 317 -6.54 13.47 14.12
C THR A 317 -7.86 13.70 14.83
N ASP A 318 -8.83 12.84 14.57
CA ASP A 318 -9.97 12.69 15.47
C ASP A 318 -9.48 12.18 16.84
N PRO A 319 -10.05 12.66 17.97
CA PRO A 319 -9.68 12.19 19.30
C PRO A 319 -9.83 10.66 19.43
N GLY A 320 -8.77 10.00 19.89
CA GLY A 320 -8.72 8.54 20.06
C GLY A 320 -8.23 7.78 18.82
N LYS A 321 -7.94 8.48 17.71
CA LYS A 321 -7.37 7.90 16.48
C LYS A 321 -5.86 8.07 16.34
N GLU A 322 -5.21 8.79 17.26
CA GLU A 322 -3.79 9.13 17.23
C GLU A 322 -2.90 7.88 17.09
N LYS A 323 -3.14 6.89 17.97
CA LYS A 323 -2.38 5.64 17.99
C LYS A 323 -2.57 4.86 16.69
N GLU A 324 -3.80 4.78 16.17
CA GLU A 324 -4.12 4.10 14.91
C GLU A 324 -3.37 4.77 13.75
N THR A 325 -3.41 6.10 13.67
CA THR A 325 -2.70 6.89 12.65
C THR A 325 -1.21 6.60 12.66
N ILE A 326 -0.56 6.64 13.83
CA ILE A 326 0.87 6.39 13.96
C ILE A 326 1.24 4.96 13.52
N ILE A 327 0.46 3.96 13.94
CA ILE A 327 0.70 2.56 13.54
C ILE A 327 0.58 2.41 12.02
N ARG A 328 -0.48 2.98 11.41
CA ARG A 328 -0.69 2.87 9.96
C ARG A 328 0.35 3.63 9.14
N LEU A 329 0.89 4.73 9.64
CA LEU A 329 2.05 5.42 9.05
C LEU A 329 3.34 4.58 9.17
N ALA A 330 3.57 3.98 10.33
CA ALA A 330 4.72 3.11 10.55
C ALA A 330 4.70 1.86 9.65
N ARG A 331 3.50 1.34 9.32
CA ARG A 331 3.33 0.22 8.36
C ARG A 331 3.91 0.52 6.99
N VAL A 332 4.02 1.78 6.59
CA VAL A 332 4.63 2.16 5.30
C VAL A 332 5.94 2.90 5.48
N GLY A 333 6.55 2.87 6.68
CA GLY A 333 7.93 3.31 6.91
C GLY A 333 8.12 4.72 7.46
N PHE A 334 7.05 5.43 7.84
CA PHE A 334 7.20 6.71 8.54
C PHE A 334 7.55 6.50 10.01
N ASP A 335 8.69 7.06 10.44
CA ASP A 335 9.17 7.02 11.82
C ASP A 335 9.40 8.41 12.45
N LYS A 336 9.41 9.48 11.63
CA LYS A 336 9.59 10.87 12.05
C LYS A 336 8.29 11.56 12.43
N ILE A 337 7.52 10.95 13.33
CA ILE A 337 6.25 11.51 13.81
C ILE A 337 6.52 12.27 15.11
N ASN A 338 6.31 13.58 15.09
CA ASN A 338 6.76 14.51 16.14
C ASN A 338 5.68 14.92 17.14
N GLY A 339 4.53 14.25 17.13
CA GLY A 339 3.41 14.50 18.02
C GLY A 339 2.13 14.85 17.27
N TYR A 340 1.06 15.06 18.03
CA TYR A 340 -0.26 15.41 17.50
C TYR A 340 -0.86 16.61 18.23
N LEU A 341 -1.76 17.32 17.55
CA LEU A 341 -2.49 18.44 18.09
C LEU A 341 -3.43 17.98 19.21
N LYS A 342 -3.12 18.38 20.45
CA LYS A 342 -3.91 18.05 21.63
C LYS A 342 -5.32 18.63 21.49
N GLY A 343 -6.32 17.76 21.52
CA GLY A 343 -7.73 18.14 21.39
C GLY A 343 -8.17 18.38 19.94
N GLY A 344 -7.37 17.99 18.95
CA GLY A 344 -7.74 18.02 17.54
C GLY A 344 -7.97 19.43 17.00
N PHE A 345 -8.63 19.49 15.83
CA PHE A 345 -8.89 20.75 15.15
C PHE A 345 -9.82 21.68 15.95
N GLU A 346 -10.72 21.13 16.77
CA GLU A 346 -11.60 21.89 17.65
C GLU A 346 -10.80 22.74 18.65
N ALA A 347 -9.73 22.18 19.21
CA ALA A 347 -8.83 22.93 20.11
C ALA A 347 -8.08 24.04 19.37
N TRP A 348 -7.70 23.83 18.11
CA TRP A 348 -7.10 24.85 17.25
C TRP A 348 -8.06 26.01 16.99
N GLN A 349 -9.32 25.70 16.66
CA GLN A 349 -10.38 26.70 16.48
C GLN A 349 -10.67 27.46 17.78
N ALA A 350 -10.80 26.76 18.90
CA ALA A 350 -11.06 27.36 20.22
C ALA A 350 -9.93 28.30 20.67
N ALA A 351 -8.69 28.04 20.25
CA ALA A 351 -7.55 28.91 20.47
C ALA A 351 -7.51 30.15 19.54
N GLY A 352 -8.54 30.35 18.69
CA GLY A 352 -8.64 31.49 17.79
C GLY A 352 -7.58 31.50 16.69
N ARG A 353 -7.04 30.33 16.32
CA ARG A 353 -6.00 30.21 15.30
C ARG A 353 -6.61 30.28 13.89
N PRO A 354 -5.85 30.75 12.88
CA PRO A 354 -6.34 30.82 11.51
C PRO A 354 -6.72 29.43 10.98
N ILE A 355 -7.78 29.38 10.18
CA ILE A 355 -8.23 28.17 9.50
C ILE A 355 -8.22 28.38 8.00
N ASP A 356 -8.10 27.28 7.25
CA ASP A 356 -8.39 27.25 5.83
C ASP A 356 -9.58 26.30 5.57
N MET A 357 -10.21 26.41 4.40
CA MET A 357 -11.39 25.66 3.99
C MET A 357 -11.31 25.32 2.51
N ILE A 358 -11.96 24.24 2.10
CA ILE A 358 -12.17 23.90 0.69
C ILE A 358 -13.66 24.07 0.41
N ILE A 359 -13.97 24.82 -0.65
CA ILE A 359 -15.35 25.03 -1.06
C ILE A 359 -15.79 23.79 -1.84
N ASP A 360 -16.90 23.20 -1.44
CA ASP A 360 -17.60 22.20 -2.23
C ASP A 360 -18.60 22.86 -3.18
N VAL A 361 -18.70 22.30 -4.37
CA VAL A 361 -19.76 22.58 -5.34
C VAL A 361 -20.40 21.28 -5.79
N ASP A 362 -21.69 21.33 -6.11
CA ASP A 362 -22.38 20.19 -6.68
C ASP A 362 -22.13 20.08 -8.20
N ALA A 363 -22.36 18.90 -8.76
CA ALA A 363 -22.07 18.63 -10.17
C ALA A 363 -22.96 19.46 -11.12
N ASP A 364 -24.15 19.86 -10.70
CA ASP A 364 -25.03 20.76 -11.45
C ASP A 364 -24.51 22.20 -11.47
N GLU A 365 -23.96 22.70 -10.37
CA GLU A 365 -23.28 24.00 -10.29
C GLU A 365 -22.09 24.04 -11.27
N LEU A 366 -21.25 22.99 -11.31
CA LEU A 366 -20.18 22.87 -12.31
C LEU A 366 -20.74 23.01 -13.74
N MET A 367 -21.85 22.34 -14.05
CA MET A 367 -22.46 22.41 -15.38
C MET A 367 -23.05 23.79 -15.71
N MET A 368 -23.41 24.58 -14.70
CA MET A 368 -23.86 25.97 -14.87
C MET A 368 -22.70 26.94 -15.05
N ASP A 369 -21.58 26.72 -14.36
CA ASP A 369 -20.42 27.61 -14.41
C ASP A 369 -19.59 27.42 -15.69
N LEU A 370 -19.45 26.17 -16.17
CA LEU A 370 -18.58 25.80 -17.29
C LEU A 370 -18.76 26.65 -18.56
N PRO A 371 -19.98 27.02 -19.01
CA PRO A 371 -20.18 27.85 -20.20
C PRO A 371 -19.90 29.35 -19.99
N HIS A 372 -19.74 29.78 -18.74
CA HIS A 372 -19.72 31.20 -18.35
C HIS A 372 -18.38 31.66 -17.76
N ASP A 373 -17.49 30.73 -17.43
CA ASP A 373 -16.17 31.02 -16.90
C ASP A 373 -15.05 30.49 -17.83
N PRO A 374 -14.41 31.35 -18.64
CA PRO A 374 -13.33 30.94 -19.52
C PRO A 374 -12.04 30.54 -18.79
N ASN A 375 -11.92 30.82 -17.48
CA ASN A 375 -10.78 30.44 -16.66
C ASN A 375 -11.04 29.16 -15.85
N LEU A 376 -12.23 28.55 -15.98
CA LEU A 376 -12.58 27.32 -15.27
C LEU A 376 -11.81 26.14 -15.87
N VAL A 377 -11.08 25.42 -15.01
CA VAL A 377 -10.36 24.20 -15.38
C VAL A 377 -10.87 23.05 -14.52
N VAL A 378 -11.45 22.04 -15.16
CA VAL A 378 -11.84 20.80 -14.50
C VAL A 378 -10.63 19.88 -14.43
N VAL A 379 -10.24 19.49 -13.22
CA VAL A 379 -9.09 18.61 -12.99
C VAL A 379 -9.60 17.27 -12.47
N ASP A 380 -9.40 16.23 -13.26
CA ASP A 380 -9.70 14.85 -12.89
C ASP A 380 -8.45 14.20 -12.30
N VAL A 381 -8.49 13.88 -11.00
CA VAL A 381 -7.35 13.28 -10.28
C VAL A 381 -7.41 11.75 -10.19
N ARG A 382 -8.29 11.11 -10.99
CA ARG A 382 -8.33 9.66 -11.15
C ARG A 382 -7.11 9.15 -11.96
N ARG A 383 -6.91 7.84 -11.93
CA ARG A 383 -5.90 7.17 -12.77
C ARG A 383 -6.25 7.36 -14.25
N GLU A 384 -5.24 7.26 -15.09
CA GLU A 384 -5.34 7.41 -16.55
C GLU A 384 -6.34 6.42 -17.14
N THR A 385 -6.36 5.18 -16.65
CA THR A 385 -7.33 4.15 -17.08
C THR A 385 -8.77 4.49 -16.69
N GLU A 386 -8.98 5.06 -15.51
CA GLU A 386 -10.31 5.53 -15.08
C GLU A 386 -10.78 6.74 -15.90
N PHE A 387 -9.87 7.65 -16.24
CA PHE A 387 -10.12 8.80 -17.09
C PHE A 387 -10.45 8.36 -18.52
N ALA A 388 -9.68 7.41 -19.06
CA ALA A 388 -9.86 6.87 -20.39
C ALA A 388 -11.19 6.13 -20.58
N ASP A 389 -11.65 5.40 -19.55
CA ASP A 389 -12.97 4.74 -19.59
C ASP A 389 -14.14 5.75 -19.59
N GLY A 390 -13.90 7.00 -19.21
CA GLY A 390 -14.84 8.08 -19.40
C GLY A 390 -14.54 9.28 -18.51
N HIS A 391 -14.58 10.48 -19.08
CA HIS A 391 -14.36 11.74 -18.38
C HIS A 391 -15.19 12.89 -18.98
N LEU A 392 -15.27 14.02 -18.28
CA LEU A 392 -15.96 15.22 -18.75
C LEU A 392 -15.12 15.87 -19.86
N LYS A 393 -15.74 16.20 -21.00
CA LYS A 393 -15.05 16.87 -22.10
C LYS A 393 -14.36 18.15 -21.65
N GLY A 394 -13.07 18.28 -21.99
CA GLY A 394 -12.24 19.43 -21.63
C GLY A 394 -11.64 19.35 -20.23
N ALA A 395 -11.92 18.30 -19.45
CA ALA A 395 -11.20 18.04 -18.21
C ALA A 395 -9.74 17.67 -18.49
N VAL A 396 -8.85 18.09 -17.60
CA VAL A 396 -7.43 17.73 -17.61
C VAL A 396 -7.22 16.59 -16.61
N ASN A 397 -6.61 15.49 -17.05
CA ASN A 397 -6.22 14.41 -16.14
C ASN A 397 -4.87 14.75 -15.50
N ILE A 398 -4.87 14.88 -14.17
CA ILE A 398 -3.65 14.98 -13.36
C ILE A 398 -3.80 13.96 -12.23
N PRO A 399 -3.40 12.69 -12.44
CA PRO A 399 -3.55 11.65 -11.42
C PRO A 399 -2.94 12.08 -10.08
N LEU A 400 -3.64 11.82 -8.97
CA LEU A 400 -3.21 12.28 -7.64
C LEU A 400 -1.75 11.92 -7.29
N GLN A 401 -1.27 10.78 -7.77
CA GLN A 401 0.09 10.28 -7.52
C GLN A 401 1.16 11.20 -8.13
N GLU A 402 0.83 11.86 -9.24
CA GLU A 402 1.74 12.75 -9.97
C GLU A 402 1.73 14.18 -9.41
N MET A 403 0.76 14.54 -8.56
CA MET A 403 0.64 15.90 -8.00
C MET A 403 1.75 16.28 -7.01
N THR A 404 2.68 15.37 -6.74
CA THR A 404 3.92 15.68 -6.01
C THR A 404 5.05 16.14 -6.93
N ASP A 405 4.93 15.92 -8.24
CA ASP A 405 5.84 16.42 -9.25
C ASP A 405 5.42 17.84 -9.68
N PRO A 406 6.25 18.88 -9.44
CA PRO A 406 5.98 20.22 -9.92
C PRO A 406 5.73 20.28 -11.44
N GLY A 407 6.31 19.37 -12.22
CA GLY A 407 6.10 19.28 -13.66
C GLY A 407 4.65 18.94 -14.04
N ALA A 408 3.99 18.07 -13.29
CA ALA A 408 2.60 17.68 -13.51
C ALA A 408 1.62 18.85 -13.28
N MET A 409 1.99 19.79 -12.41
CA MET A 409 1.19 20.97 -12.07
C MET A 409 1.59 22.23 -12.86
N ALA A 410 2.57 22.15 -13.75
CA ALA A 410 3.14 23.33 -14.44
C ALA A 410 2.12 24.10 -15.31
N ASN A 411 1.05 23.43 -15.74
CA ASN A 411 -0.03 24.05 -16.54
C ASN A 411 -1.14 24.69 -15.68
N ILE A 412 -1.02 24.67 -14.35
CA ILE A 412 -1.95 25.35 -13.44
C ILE A 412 -1.47 26.79 -13.25
N GLU A 413 -2.21 27.74 -13.79
CA GLU A 413 -1.92 29.17 -13.70
C GLU A 413 -2.75 29.84 -12.58
N GLU A 414 -2.25 30.94 -12.02
CA GLU A 414 -2.87 31.63 -10.86
C GLU A 414 -4.31 32.10 -11.13
N GLN A 415 -4.63 32.46 -12.38
CA GLN A 415 -5.97 32.92 -12.76
C GLN A 415 -7.00 31.80 -12.92
N HIS A 416 -6.57 30.52 -12.93
CA HIS A 416 -7.49 29.41 -13.12
C HIS A 416 -8.45 29.27 -11.92
N ASN A 417 -9.72 28.99 -12.23
CA ASN A 417 -10.72 28.55 -11.27
C ASN A 417 -10.76 27.02 -11.31
N LEU A 418 -10.09 26.35 -10.38
CA LEU A 418 -9.95 24.89 -10.42
C LEU A 418 -11.20 24.21 -9.86
N TYR A 419 -11.72 23.21 -10.58
CA TYR A 419 -12.79 22.34 -10.13
C TYR A 419 -12.25 20.90 -10.11
N LEU A 420 -11.91 20.43 -8.92
CA LEU A 420 -11.24 19.15 -8.71
C LEU A 420 -12.27 18.05 -8.50
N HIS A 421 -12.08 16.90 -9.14
CA HIS A 421 -12.84 15.71 -8.82
C HIS A 421 -12.03 14.44 -8.93
N CYS A 422 -12.52 13.40 -8.27
CA CYS A 422 -12.09 12.03 -8.52
C CYS A 422 -13.31 11.14 -8.79
N ALA A 423 -13.28 9.85 -8.44
CA ALA A 423 -14.45 8.99 -8.57
C ALA A 423 -15.60 9.36 -7.63
N GLY A 424 -15.30 9.72 -6.37
CA GLY A 424 -16.29 9.89 -5.30
C GLY A 424 -15.94 10.87 -4.18
N GLY A 425 -14.94 11.73 -4.37
CA GLY A 425 -14.57 12.80 -3.43
C GLY A 425 -13.26 12.59 -2.66
N TYR A 426 -12.94 11.37 -2.22
CA TYR A 426 -11.78 11.13 -1.34
C TYR A 426 -10.45 11.66 -1.91
N ARG A 427 -10.07 11.28 -3.14
CA ARG A 427 -8.79 11.69 -3.75
C ARG A 427 -8.74 13.18 -4.10
N SER A 428 -9.87 13.79 -4.45
CA SER A 428 -9.91 15.21 -4.83
C SER A 428 -9.72 16.13 -3.63
N VAL A 429 -10.12 15.71 -2.42
CA VAL A 429 -9.80 16.46 -1.19
C VAL A 429 -8.30 16.40 -0.86
N ILE A 430 -7.65 15.26 -1.09
CA ILE A 430 -6.18 15.15 -0.96
C ILE A 430 -5.52 16.13 -1.94
N ALA A 431 -5.91 16.08 -3.23
CA ALA A 431 -5.41 16.98 -4.26
C ALA A 431 -5.60 18.46 -3.90
N ALA A 432 -6.79 18.82 -3.43
CA ALA A 432 -7.11 20.18 -2.99
C ALA A 432 -6.18 20.65 -1.86
N SER A 433 -5.90 19.78 -0.89
CA SER A 433 -5.00 20.09 0.23
C SER A 433 -3.53 20.28 -0.21
N LEU A 434 -3.07 19.48 -1.19
CA LEU A 434 -1.74 19.63 -1.79
C LEU A 434 -1.62 20.97 -2.53
N LEU A 435 -2.60 21.30 -3.37
CA LEU A 435 -2.63 22.56 -4.12
C LEU A 435 -2.66 23.78 -3.19
N LYS A 436 -3.50 23.76 -2.15
CA LYS A 436 -3.53 24.83 -1.14
C LYS A 436 -2.21 24.99 -0.39
N ARG A 437 -1.53 23.88 -0.11
CA ARG A 437 -0.20 23.91 0.52
C ARG A 437 0.86 24.55 -0.39
N GLU A 438 0.74 24.38 -1.70
CA GLU A 438 1.58 25.06 -2.71
C GLU A 438 1.13 26.51 -3.02
N GLY A 439 0.12 27.03 -2.31
CA GLY A 439 -0.36 28.41 -2.46
C GLY A 439 -1.47 28.62 -3.50
N ILE A 440 -1.99 27.53 -4.09
CA ILE A 440 -3.10 27.58 -5.04
C ILE A 440 -4.41 27.52 -4.25
N HIS A 441 -5.03 28.67 -4.05
CA HIS A 441 -6.22 28.79 -3.20
C HIS A 441 -7.56 28.85 -3.96
N ASN A 442 -7.52 29.17 -5.26
CA ASN A 442 -8.73 29.33 -6.08
C ASN A 442 -9.21 27.98 -6.65
N LEU A 443 -9.68 27.13 -5.75
CA LEU A 443 -10.12 25.78 -6.07
C LEU A 443 -11.43 25.41 -5.36
N ARG A 444 -12.18 24.51 -5.99
CA ARG A 444 -13.40 23.90 -5.48
C ARG A 444 -13.30 22.39 -5.64
N ASN A 445 -13.85 21.65 -4.69
CA ASN A 445 -14.04 20.20 -4.83
C ASN A 445 -15.45 19.94 -5.36
N ILE A 446 -15.58 19.01 -6.31
CA ILE A 446 -16.89 18.60 -6.83
C ILE A 446 -17.42 17.45 -5.98
N ASN A 447 -18.51 17.71 -5.26
CA ASN A 447 -19.14 16.76 -4.37
C ASN A 447 -19.61 15.50 -5.13
N GLY A 448 -19.28 14.33 -4.58
CA GLY A 448 -19.55 13.03 -5.21
C GLY A 448 -18.78 12.74 -6.51
N GLY A 449 -17.95 13.68 -7.00
CA GLY A 449 -17.03 13.52 -8.12
C GLY A 449 -17.66 12.99 -9.42
N TRP A 450 -16.90 12.17 -10.15
CA TRP A 450 -17.29 11.60 -11.45
C TRP A 450 -18.62 10.84 -11.38
N ALA A 451 -18.91 10.18 -10.25
CA ALA A 451 -20.18 9.48 -10.05
C ALA A 451 -21.39 10.41 -10.21
N ARG A 452 -21.27 11.69 -9.81
CA ARG A 452 -22.33 12.70 -9.95
C ARG A 452 -22.24 13.49 -11.25
N ILE A 453 -21.03 13.75 -11.75
CA ILE A 453 -20.82 14.48 -13.00
C ILE A 453 -21.46 13.73 -14.18
N LYS A 454 -21.26 12.40 -14.27
CA LYS A 454 -21.80 11.59 -15.36
C LYS A 454 -23.34 11.45 -15.34
N GLU A 455 -23.98 11.80 -14.23
CA GLU A 455 -25.44 11.80 -14.09
C GLU A 455 -26.07 13.10 -14.63
N GLN A 456 -25.26 14.14 -14.89
CA GLN A 456 -25.77 15.44 -15.35
C GLN A 456 -26.19 15.40 -16.83
N GLU A 457 -27.40 15.87 -17.13
CA GLU A 457 -27.93 15.90 -18.51
C GLU A 457 -27.06 16.71 -19.48
N LYS A 458 -26.36 17.73 -18.97
CA LYS A 458 -25.51 18.64 -19.76
C LYS A 458 -24.05 18.18 -19.85
N ALA A 459 -23.65 17.11 -19.16
CA ALA A 459 -22.27 16.63 -19.19
C ALA A 459 -21.98 15.93 -20.52
N GLU A 460 -21.04 16.48 -21.30
CA GLU A 460 -20.51 15.81 -22.49
C GLU A 460 -19.40 14.85 -22.07
N ILE A 461 -19.60 13.54 -22.23
CA ILE A 461 -18.67 12.48 -21.80
C ILE A 461 -17.81 12.03 -22.98
N VAL A 462 -16.49 11.97 -22.77
CA VAL A 462 -15.49 11.49 -23.74
C VAL A 462 -14.83 10.22 -23.21
N LYS A 463 -14.48 9.29 -24.11
CA LYS A 463 -13.69 8.08 -23.83
C LYS A 463 -12.44 8.05 -24.70
N GLU A 464 -11.33 7.56 -24.15
CA GLU A 464 -10.05 7.43 -24.85
C GLU A 464 -9.67 5.96 -25.04
N ASN A 465 -10.06 5.39 -26.17
CA ASN A 465 -9.83 3.98 -26.48
C ASN A 465 -8.33 3.61 -26.61
N SER A 466 -7.42 4.58 -26.70
CA SER A 466 -5.98 4.34 -26.84
C SER A 466 -5.28 3.95 -25.54
N VAL A 467 -5.88 4.23 -24.38
CA VAL A 467 -5.31 3.96 -23.05
C VAL A 467 -5.96 2.72 -22.39
N LEU A 468 -7.01 2.17 -23.01
CA LEU A 468 -7.78 1.03 -22.52
C LEU A 468 -7.34 -0.33 -23.12
N ASN A 469 -6.36 -0.32 -24.01
CA ASN A 469 -5.85 -1.52 -24.70
C ASN A 469 -4.51 -1.96 -24.12
#